data_AF-A0A4Q2VIY2-F1
#
_entry.id   AF-A0A4Q2VIY2-F1
#
_cell.length_a   1.000
_cell.length_b   1.000
_cell.length_c   1.000
_cell.angle_alpha   90.00
_cell.angle_beta   90.00
_cell.angle_gamma   90.00
#
_symmetry.space_group_name_H-M   'P 1'
#
loop_
_entity.id
_entity.type
_entity.pdbx_description
1 polymer ?
#
loop_
_entity_poly.entity_id
_entity_poly.type
_entity_poly.pdbx_seq_one_letter_code
_entity_poly.pdbx_strand_id
1 'polypeptide(L)'
;MITAPQRRLLVLLSTFFFVFSIFYCCSRLAALTVGPVEVEDEVLRPQVELLRADNPMSYGMYNRPRYDGIDLIRNLPSEYVPTAKNGRRLVVVGDIHGMLDPFEKLLKKIEFNPKTDHVIAVGDMINKGPKSSEVVARLMELKASAVRGNHEDRVILAWRGLSSQQGVAAYLDTKDAAKHRGEEAYLKTARSLSEAQMTWLRNLPVIISAESMALYFVHAGLVPGVPLPQQDAWAVMNMRTLRFPREEFRKKEIEKKRKQAEKQRQKELAKAQEDAQAKFQQRSFVPGEEGTDSHAHAARAEPAPADSAGAVLSTDEAAAERTNPDRDVWIPIDGHEGERWTDLWNSEQRKLRGPDRRSVIYGHDAKMGYQEDSYTFGLDSGCVKGNALTALVIQAKEDGGWKHSTHQVMCKKGWW
;
A
#
# COMPACT_ATOMS: atom_id res chain seq x y z
N MET A 1 77.10 47.55 11.79
CA MET A 1 77.11 46.55 12.88
C MET A 1 75.67 46.30 13.30
N ILE A 2 75.17 45.06 13.25
CA ILE A 2 73.81 44.73 13.69
C ILE A 2 73.75 44.89 15.21
N THR A 3 72.83 45.74 15.69
CA THR A 3 72.66 46.03 17.12
C THR A 3 72.14 44.79 17.87
N ALA A 4 72.46 44.67 19.16
CA ALA A 4 72.03 43.54 20.00
C ALA A 4 70.52 43.20 19.90
N PRO A 5 69.56 44.17 19.88
CA PRO A 5 68.15 43.84 19.73
C PRO A 5 67.79 43.29 18.34
N GLN A 6 68.44 43.77 17.28
CA GLN A 6 68.21 43.27 15.92
C GLN A 6 68.70 41.83 15.73
N ARG A 7 69.79 41.43 16.42
CA ARG A 7 70.22 40.03 16.42
C ARG A 7 69.24 39.13 17.15
N ARG A 8 68.68 39.58 18.28
CA ARG A 8 67.65 38.83 19.01
C ARG A 8 66.38 38.64 18.18
N LEU A 9 65.96 39.67 17.46
CA LEU A 9 64.81 39.59 16.56
C LEU A 9 65.04 38.62 15.39
N LEU A 10 66.23 38.68 14.77
CA LEU A 10 66.62 37.74 13.71
C LEU A 10 66.67 36.29 14.18
N VAL A 11 67.22 36.06 15.39
CA VAL A 11 67.23 34.72 16.00
C VAL A 11 65.80 34.25 16.27
N LEU A 12 64.93 35.10 16.82
CA LEU A 12 63.53 34.75 17.09
C LEU A 12 62.76 34.41 15.81
N LEU A 13 62.91 35.23 14.76
CA LEU A 13 62.27 34.98 13.46
C LEU A 13 62.80 33.70 12.80
N SER A 14 64.11 33.46 12.89
CA SER A 14 64.72 32.23 12.39
C SER A 14 64.22 30.99 13.15
N THR A 15 64.15 31.06 14.48
CA THR A 15 63.60 29.97 15.29
C THR A 15 62.12 29.73 15.02
N PHE A 16 61.33 30.79 14.84
CA PHE A 16 59.92 30.66 14.50
C PHE A 16 59.73 30.00 13.13
N PHE A 17 60.49 30.43 12.12
CA PHE A 17 60.43 29.84 10.78
C PHE A 17 60.84 28.35 10.78
N PHE A 18 61.85 27.99 11.59
CA PHE A 18 62.31 26.61 11.70
C PHE A 18 61.27 25.72 12.40
N VAL A 19 60.70 26.18 13.52
CA VAL A 19 59.62 25.46 14.23
C VAL A 19 58.38 25.33 13.37
N PHE A 20 57.99 26.38 12.65
CA PHE A 20 56.85 26.35 11.75
C PHE A 20 57.07 25.41 10.56
N SER A 21 58.28 25.39 9.97
CA SER A 21 58.62 24.43 8.90
C SER A 21 58.60 22.98 9.39
N ILE A 22 59.10 22.71 10.59
CA ILE A 22 59.03 21.37 11.20
C ILE A 22 57.56 20.98 11.44
N PHE A 23 56.75 21.88 12.00
CA PHE A 23 55.32 21.63 12.21
C PHE A 23 54.57 21.37 10.90
N TYR A 24 54.87 22.15 9.85
CA TYR A 24 54.27 21.97 8.53
C TYR A 24 54.72 20.66 7.87
N CYS A 25 55.99 20.29 8.04
CA CYS A 25 56.52 19.02 7.54
C CYS A 25 55.89 17.83 8.27
N CYS A 26 55.82 17.87 9.61
CA CYS A 26 55.18 16.83 10.43
C CYS A 26 53.68 16.70 10.14
N SER A 27 52.95 17.79 9.95
CA SER A 27 51.53 17.74 9.59
C SER A 27 51.29 17.18 8.18
N ARG A 28 52.17 17.48 7.21
CA ARG A 28 52.14 16.86 5.88
C ARG A 28 52.53 15.38 5.90
N LEU A 29 53.52 14.99 6.70
CA LEU A 29 53.90 13.59 6.91
C LEU A 29 52.78 12.80 7.58
N ALA A 30 52.12 13.35 8.61
CA ALA A 30 50.96 12.74 9.24
C ALA A 30 49.77 12.60 8.27
N ALA A 31 49.59 13.55 7.36
CA ALA A 31 48.59 13.45 6.29
C ALA A 31 48.95 12.43 5.20
N LEU A 32 50.23 12.05 5.05
CA LEU A 32 50.70 11.02 4.12
C LEU A 32 50.68 9.61 4.71
N THR A 33 50.69 9.47 6.04
CA THR A 33 50.74 8.16 6.73
C THR A 33 49.39 7.69 7.28
N VAL A 34 48.34 8.50 7.20
CA VAL A 34 46.97 8.11 7.57
C VAL A 34 46.00 8.56 6.47
N GLY A 35 46.14 7.97 5.29
CA GLY A 35 44.95 7.73 4.47
C GLY A 35 44.11 6.66 5.16
N PRO A 36 42.77 6.76 5.19
CA PRO A 36 41.96 5.67 5.70
C PRO A 36 42.29 4.43 4.87
N VAL A 37 42.87 3.43 5.53
CA VAL A 37 42.89 2.08 5.00
C VAL A 37 41.43 1.66 4.99
N GLU A 38 40.78 1.78 3.84
CA GLU A 38 39.59 1.00 3.54
C GLU A 38 40.04 -0.46 3.59
N VAL A 39 39.91 -1.05 4.78
CA VAL A 39 39.79 -2.49 4.89
C VAL A 39 38.47 -2.78 4.20
N GLU A 40 38.53 -3.13 2.92
CA GLU A 40 37.47 -3.88 2.27
C GLU A 40 37.40 -5.21 3.01
N ASP A 41 36.64 -5.22 4.11
CA ASP A 41 35.92 -6.41 4.53
C ASP A 41 35.02 -6.76 3.35
N GLU A 42 35.54 -7.59 2.45
CA GLU A 42 34.79 -8.32 1.44
C GLU A 42 33.92 -9.37 2.19
N VAL A 43 33.03 -8.86 3.04
CA VAL A 43 31.78 -9.55 3.33
C VAL A 43 31.16 -9.73 1.98
N LEU A 44 31.12 -10.98 1.52
CA LEU A 44 30.27 -11.47 0.45
C LEU A 44 28.82 -11.10 0.80
N ARG A 45 28.47 -9.83 0.62
CA ARG A 45 27.10 -9.37 0.54
C ARG A 45 26.70 -9.85 -0.84
N PRO A 46 25.80 -10.83 -0.98
CA PRO A 46 25.26 -11.10 -2.29
C PRO A 46 24.79 -9.76 -2.85
N GLN A 47 25.28 -9.38 -4.03
CA GLN A 47 24.73 -8.26 -4.78
C GLN A 47 23.31 -8.68 -5.19
N VAL A 48 22.39 -8.65 -4.22
CA VAL A 48 20.98 -8.62 -4.48
C VAL A 48 20.75 -7.18 -4.92
N GLU A 49 20.74 -6.98 -6.23
CA GLU A 49 20.16 -5.77 -6.80
C GLU A 49 18.73 -5.71 -6.30
N LEU A 50 18.48 -4.90 -5.26
CA LEU A 50 17.16 -4.72 -4.68
C LEU A 50 16.26 -4.22 -5.80
N LEU A 51 15.35 -5.08 -6.26
CA LEU A 51 14.32 -4.70 -7.19
C LEU A 51 13.42 -3.70 -6.49
N ARG A 52 12.68 -2.91 -7.26
CA ARG A 52 11.71 -1.96 -6.71
C ARG A 52 10.64 -2.63 -5.82
N ALA A 53 10.49 -3.96 -5.94
CA ALA A 53 9.65 -4.83 -5.12
C ALA A 53 10.24 -5.15 -3.73
N ASP A 54 11.55 -4.97 -3.54
CA ASP A 54 12.26 -5.19 -2.27
C ASP A 54 12.31 -3.92 -1.40
N ASN A 55 11.94 -2.76 -1.96
CA ASN A 55 11.76 -1.56 -1.17
C ASN A 55 10.49 -1.71 -0.30
N PRO A 56 10.56 -1.42 1.02
CA PRO A 56 9.38 -1.39 1.85
C PRO A 56 8.35 -0.49 1.19
N MET A 57 7.22 -1.09 0.89
CA MET A 57 6.07 -0.53 0.19
C MET A 57 5.74 0.89 0.67
N SER A 58 6.33 1.91 0.03
CA SER A 58 6.08 3.31 0.39
C SER A 58 4.80 3.78 -0.32
N TYR A 59 3.67 3.61 0.34
CA TYR A 59 2.37 4.03 -0.21
C TYR A 59 1.95 5.43 0.26
N GLY A 60 1.89 6.35 -0.71
CA GLY A 60 1.47 7.75 -0.55
C GLY A 60 2.64 8.76 -0.64
N MET A 61 2.33 10.04 -0.82
CA MET A 61 3.30 11.16 -0.77
C MET A 61 3.95 11.36 0.61
N TYR A 62 3.65 10.48 1.56
CA TYR A 62 4.17 10.53 2.92
C TYR A 62 5.20 9.43 3.06
N ASN A 63 6.44 9.83 3.33
CA ASN A 63 7.48 8.94 3.82
C ASN A 63 7.00 8.41 5.18
N ARG A 64 6.31 7.27 5.17
CA ARG A 64 5.81 6.67 6.41
C ARG A 64 7.02 6.04 7.11
N PRO A 65 7.22 6.31 8.41
CA PRO A 65 8.13 5.50 9.20
C PRO A 65 7.76 4.02 8.99
N ARG A 66 8.75 3.12 9.07
CA ARG A 66 8.41 1.69 9.20
C ARG A 66 7.41 1.55 10.34
N TYR A 67 6.45 0.64 10.22
CA TYR A 67 5.49 0.32 11.28
C TYR A 67 6.18 -0.38 12.47
N ASP A 68 7.26 0.22 12.97
CA ASP A 68 8.10 -0.29 14.04
C ASP A 68 7.25 -0.33 15.32
N GLY A 69 7.01 -1.53 15.84
CA GLY A 69 6.24 -1.77 17.05
C GLY A 69 4.71 -1.83 16.88
N ILE A 70 4.19 -1.98 15.65
CA ILE A 70 2.80 -2.40 15.47
C ILE A 70 2.70 -3.92 15.66
N ASP A 71 1.65 -4.39 16.36
CA ASP A 71 1.34 -5.81 16.38
C ASP A 71 0.66 -6.19 15.06
N LEU A 72 1.38 -6.85 14.15
CA LEU A 72 0.83 -7.16 12.84
C LEU A 72 -0.24 -8.26 12.94
N ILE A 73 0.03 -9.33 13.68
CA ILE A 73 -0.81 -10.54 13.72
C ILE A 73 -1.01 -10.97 15.16
N ARG A 74 -2.27 -11.12 15.56
CA ARG A 74 -2.65 -11.73 16.83
C ARG A 74 -3.59 -12.90 16.61
N ASN A 75 -3.33 -14.02 17.27
CA ASN A 75 -4.28 -15.14 17.24
C ASN A 75 -5.48 -14.83 18.13
N LEU A 76 -6.67 -15.19 17.65
CA LEU A 76 -7.88 -15.17 18.45
C LEU A 76 -7.73 -16.20 19.58
N PRO A 77 -7.84 -15.80 20.85
CA PRO A 77 -7.74 -16.72 21.97
C PRO A 77 -8.75 -17.87 21.85
N SER A 78 -8.29 -19.09 22.13
CA SER A 78 -9.08 -20.32 21.95
C SER A 78 -10.38 -20.33 22.76
N GLU A 79 -10.44 -19.60 23.88
CA GLU A 79 -11.64 -19.48 24.70
C GLU A 79 -12.80 -18.77 23.98
N TYR A 80 -12.51 -17.94 22.98
CA TYR A 80 -13.51 -17.21 22.19
C TYR A 80 -13.97 -17.97 20.95
N VAL A 81 -13.28 -19.05 20.57
CA VAL A 81 -13.65 -19.85 19.40
C VAL A 81 -14.96 -20.61 19.67
N PRO A 82 -15.99 -20.46 18.81
CA PRO A 82 -17.24 -21.20 18.92
C PRO A 82 -17.00 -22.69 18.72
N THR A 83 -17.49 -23.51 19.65
CA THR A 83 -17.52 -24.96 19.55
C THR A 83 -18.90 -25.49 19.92
N ALA A 84 -19.27 -26.67 19.44
CA ALA A 84 -20.56 -27.28 19.79
C ALA A 84 -20.73 -27.48 21.31
N LYS A 85 -19.63 -27.61 22.06
CA LYS A 85 -19.62 -27.83 23.50
C LYS A 85 -19.80 -26.56 24.33
N ASN A 86 -19.28 -25.43 23.86
CA ASN A 86 -19.26 -24.19 24.64
C ASN A 86 -20.48 -23.29 24.36
N GLY A 87 -21.25 -23.57 23.29
CA GLY A 87 -22.43 -22.79 22.92
C GLY A 87 -22.14 -21.31 22.63
N ARG A 88 -20.87 -20.96 22.36
CA ARG A 88 -20.44 -19.58 22.16
C ARG A 88 -20.71 -19.10 20.75
N ARG A 89 -20.82 -17.78 20.59
CA ARG A 89 -20.94 -17.11 19.29
C ARG A 89 -19.85 -16.05 19.15
N LEU A 90 -19.31 -15.91 17.93
CA LEU A 90 -18.51 -14.75 17.56
C LEU A 90 -19.42 -13.75 16.87
N VAL A 91 -19.41 -12.51 17.35
CA VAL A 91 -20.17 -11.40 16.80
C VAL A 91 -19.19 -10.43 16.16
N VAL A 92 -19.04 -10.51 14.84
CA VAL A 92 -18.12 -9.68 14.09
C VAL A 92 -18.86 -8.45 13.58
N VAL A 93 -18.38 -7.26 13.90
CA VAL A 93 -19.10 -5.99 13.63
C VAL A 93 -18.28 -5.14 12.66
N GLY A 94 -18.96 -4.58 11.66
CA GLY A 94 -18.42 -3.64 10.68
C GLY A 94 -18.04 -2.27 11.26
N ASP A 95 -17.68 -1.34 10.38
CA ASP A 95 -17.23 0.02 10.72
C ASP A 95 -18.30 0.79 11.52
N ILE A 96 -18.00 1.07 12.79
CA ILE A 96 -18.93 1.70 13.74
C ILE A 96 -18.84 3.22 13.66
N HIS A 97 -17.65 3.79 13.51
CA HIS A 97 -17.43 5.23 13.39
C HIS A 97 -18.14 6.08 14.45
N GLY A 98 -18.02 5.74 15.74
CA GLY A 98 -18.63 6.51 16.82
C GLY A 98 -20.17 6.45 16.84
N MET A 99 -20.79 5.50 16.14
CA MET A 99 -22.23 5.28 16.12
C MET A 99 -22.68 4.32 17.23
N LEU A 100 -22.61 4.78 18.49
CA LEU A 100 -22.97 3.97 19.66
C LEU A 100 -24.43 3.48 19.63
N ASP A 101 -25.38 4.34 19.27
CA ASP A 101 -26.80 3.96 19.37
C ASP A 101 -27.17 2.83 18.39
N PRO A 102 -26.71 2.84 17.11
CA PRO A 102 -26.82 1.66 16.24
C PRO A 102 -26.10 0.43 16.78
N PHE A 103 -24.93 0.58 17.39
CA PHE A 103 -24.18 -0.53 17.97
C PHE A 103 -24.97 -1.20 19.12
N GLU A 104 -25.51 -0.45 20.07
CA GLU A 104 -26.35 -0.99 21.14
C GLU A 104 -27.63 -1.64 20.60
N LYS A 105 -28.26 -1.04 19.60
CA LYS A 105 -29.43 -1.63 18.93
C LYS A 105 -29.08 -2.95 18.25
N LEU A 106 -27.89 -3.07 17.66
CA LEU A 106 -27.41 -4.28 17.02
C LEU A 106 -27.18 -5.39 18.05
N LEU A 107 -26.51 -5.07 19.16
CA LEU A 107 -26.32 -6.00 20.28
C LEU A 107 -27.67 -6.48 20.85
N LYS A 108 -28.64 -5.56 21.01
CA LYS A 108 -29.99 -5.92 21.44
C LYS A 108 -30.70 -6.82 20.43
N LYS A 109 -30.57 -6.54 19.13
CA LYS A 109 -31.23 -7.32 18.05
C LYS A 109 -30.75 -8.77 17.99
N ILE A 110 -29.47 -9.02 18.27
CA ILE A 110 -28.89 -10.37 18.28
C ILE A 110 -28.99 -11.07 19.64
N GLU A 111 -29.66 -10.42 20.60
CA GLU A 111 -29.76 -10.87 22.00
C GLU A 111 -28.37 -11.19 22.58
N PHE A 112 -27.45 -10.23 22.43
CA PHE A 112 -26.05 -10.39 22.83
C PHE A 112 -25.92 -10.74 24.31
N ASN A 113 -25.15 -11.78 24.61
CA ASN A 113 -24.85 -12.21 25.96
C ASN A 113 -23.32 -12.23 26.19
N PRO A 114 -22.76 -11.34 27.05
CA PRO A 114 -21.32 -11.25 27.27
C PRO A 114 -20.68 -12.50 27.89
N LYS A 115 -21.47 -13.44 28.41
CA LYS A 115 -20.96 -14.71 28.95
C LYS A 115 -20.67 -15.74 27.85
N THR A 116 -21.49 -15.76 26.80
CA THR A 116 -21.42 -16.76 25.73
C THR A 116 -20.89 -16.17 24.43
N ASP A 117 -21.11 -14.89 24.19
CA ASP A 117 -20.77 -14.22 22.95
C ASP A 117 -19.49 -13.39 23.10
N HIS A 118 -18.73 -13.27 22.02
CA HIS A 118 -17.54 -12.43 21.97
C HIS A 118 -17.58 -11.51 20.76
N VAL A 119 -17.28 -10.23 20.97
CA VAL A 119 -17.32 -9.21 19.93
C VAL A 119 -15.95 -9.08 19.27
N ILE A 120 -15.95 -9.03 17.93
CA ILE A 120 -14.79 -8.66 17.12
C ILE A 120 -15.16 -7.45 16.25
N ALA A 121 -14.53 -6.29 16.44
CA ALA A 121 -14.71 -5.14 15.56
C ALA A 121 -13.65 -5.13 14.44
N VAL A 122 -14.07 -4.90 13.19
CA VAL A 122 -13.17 -4.91 12.01
C VAL A 122 -12.44 -3.57 11.79
N GLY A 123 -12.26 -2.76 12.82
CA GLY A 123 -11.64 -1.43 12.71
C GLY A 123 -12.65 -0.30 12.46
N ASP A 124 -12.14 0.92 12.30
CA ASP A 124 -12.93 2.13 12.07
C ASP A 124 -14.09 2.28 13.08
N MET A 125 -13.76 2.08 14.36
CA MET A 125 -14.67 2.22 15.48
C MET A 125 -14.89 3.68 15.86
N ILE A 126 -13.94 4.55 15.50
CA ILE A 126 -13.91 5.97 15.86
C ILE A 126 -14.02 6.90 14.65
N ASN A 127 -14.15 8.19 14.94
CA ASN A 127 -14.21 9.29 13.98
C ASN A 127 -15.48 9.25 13.10
N LYS A 128 -15.77 10.35 12.38
CA LYS A 128 -17.00 10.63 11.61
C LYS A 128 -18.29 10.79 12.45
N GLY A 129 -18.61 9.85 13.34
CA GLY A 129 -19.76 9.94 14.25
C GLY A 129 -19.43 10.62 15.59
N PRO A 130 -20.47 10.96 16.37
CA PRO A 130 -20.35 11.81 17.57
C PRO A 130 -19.69 11.13 18.77
N LYS A 131 -19.94 9.83 18.98
CA LYS A 131 -19.72 9.14 20.26
C LYS A 131 -18.49 8.23 20.23
N SER A 132 -17.41 8.69 19.60
CA SER A 132 -16.18 7.89 19.42
C SER A 132 -15.62 7.37 20.75
N SER A 133 -15.55 8.21 21.78
CA SER A 133 -15.05 7.81 23.11
C SER A 133 -15.96 6.78 23.78
N GLU A 134 -17.28 6.95 23.67
CA GLU A 134 -18.24 6.03 24.28
C GLU A 134 -18.23 4.66 23.58
N VAL A 135 -18.07 4.62 22.24
CA VAL A 135 -17.90 3.35 21.50
C VAL A 135 -16.67 2.60 21.98
N VAL A 136 -15.52 3.27 22.12
CA VAL A 136 -14.30 2.62 22.62
C VAL A 136 -14.48 2.15 24.06
N ALA A 137 -15.07 2.98 24.93
CA ALA A 137 -15.37 2.59 26.31
C ALA A 137 -16.24 1.32 26.37
N ARG A 138 -17.26 1.27 25.51
CA ARG A 138 -18.17 0.12 25.43
C ARG A 138 -17.47 -1.14 24.93
N LEU A 139 -16.63 -1.04 23.90
CA LEU A 139 -15.86 -2.19 23.41
C LEU A 139 -14.87 -2.70 24.45
N MET A 140 -14.23 -1.80 25.21
CA MET A 140 -13.36 -2.17 26.34
C MET A 140 -14.14 -2.87 27.46
N GLU A 141 -15.33 -2.38 27.82
CA GLU A 141 -16.22 -2.99 28.81
C GLU A 141 -16.61 -4.42 28.40
N LEU A 142 -16.93 -4.62 27.12
CA LEU A 142 -17.26 -5.91 26.53
C LEU A 142 -16.03 -6.84 26.35
N LYS A 143 -14.82 -6.36 26.68
CA LYS A 143 -13.54 -7.04 26.41
C LYS A 143 -13.43 -7.48 24.94
N ALA A 144 -13.98 -6.68 24.03
CA ALA A 144 -14.02 -6.98 22.61
C ALA A 144 -12.60 -7.10 22.04
N SER A 145 -12.43 -8.01 21.08
CA SER A 145 -11.28 -7.95 20.19
C SER A 145 -11.55 -6.96 19.07
N ALA A 146 -10.51 -6.32 18.56
CA ALA A 146 -10.64 -5.42 17.41
C ALA A 146 -9.35 -5.42 16.61
N VAL A 147 -9.47 -5.17 15.32
CA VAL A 147 -8.32 -4.82 14.48
C VAL A 147 -8.19 -3.31 14.36
N ARG A 148 -6.97 -2.84 14.13
CA ARG A 148 -6.69 -1.42 13.89
C ARG A 148 -7.13 -1.05 12.46
N GLY A 149 -7.99 -0.04 12.34
CA GLY A 149 -8.34 0.58 11.07
C GLY A 149 -7.50 1.80 10.76
N ASN A 150 -7.74 2.39 9.59
CA ASN A 150 -7.00 3.58 9.16
C ASN A 150 -7.40 4.83 9.95
N HIS A 151 -8.64 4.91 10.46
CA HIS A 151 -9.03 6.02 11.34
C HIS A 151 -8.35 5.90 12.71
N GLU A 152 -8.23 4.70 13.29
CA GLU A 152 -7.46 4.49 14.51
C GLU A 152 -5.99 4.87 14.32
N ASP A 153 -5.38 4.45 13.20
CA ASP A 153 -3.99 4.78 12.88
C ASP A 153 -3.75 6.30 12.83
N ARG A 154 -4.62 7.04 12.12
CA ARG A 154 -4.52 8.50 12.01
C ARG A 154 -4.74 9.21 13.34
N VAL A 155 -5.67 8.75 14.19
CA VAL A 155 -5.89 9.33 15.52
C VAL A 155 -4.68 9.10 16.43
N ILE A 156 -4.07 7.91 16.39
CA ILE A 156 -2.86 7.61 17.18
C ILE A 156 -1.69 8.48 16.74
N LEU A 157 -1.50 8.68 15.43
CA LEU A 157 -0.47 9.59 14.91
C LEU A 157 -0.71 11.04 15.34
N ALA A 158 -1.96 11.52 15.23
CA ALA A 158 -2.34 12.85 15.69
C ALA A 158 -2.10 13.04 17.20
N TRP A 159 -2.40 12.02 18.01
CA TRP A 159 -2.15 12.04 19.45
C TRP A 159 -0.66 12.09 19.79
N ARG A 160 0.18 11.29 19.10
CA ARG A 160 1.65 11.36 19.26
C ARG A 160 2.20 12.72 18.88
N GLY A 161 1.65 13.34 17.83
CA GLY A 161 1.95 14.72 17.46
C GLY A 161 1.77 15.67 18.64
N LEU A 162 0.60 15.61 19.31
CA LEU A 162 0.31 16.42 20.50
C LEU A 162 1.30 16.15 21.66
N SER A 163 1.66 14.89 21.91
CA SER A 163 2.58 14.54 23.00
C SER A 163 4.04 14.92 22.72
N SER A 164 4.46 14.92 21.45
CA SER A 164 5.81 15.30 21.03
C SER A 164 6.03 16.81 20.93
N GLN A 165 4.95 17.61 21.01
CA GLN A 165 4.97 19.06 20.99
C GLN A 165 5.36 19.65 22.36
N GLN A 166 6.59 19.39 22.81
CA GLN A 166 7.26 20.22 23.82
C GLN A 166 8.19 21.24 23.11
N GLY A 167 8.09 22.52 23.48
CA GLY A 167 8.96 23.59 22.96
C GLY A 167 8.43 24.33 21.72
N VAL A 168 9.34 24.85 20.89
CA VAL A 168 9.05 25.78 19.76
C VAL A 168 8.06 25.20 18.73
N ALA A 169 8.00 23.87 18.59
CA ALA A 169 7.05 23.18 17.72
C ALA A 169 5.58 23.40 18.13
N ALA A 170 5.30 23.59 19.43
CA ALA A 170 3.95 23.91 19.91
C ALA A 170 3.53 25.35 19.56
N TYR A 171 4.49 26.26 19.35
CA TYR A 171 4.24 27.67 19.00
C TYR A 171 3.91 27.85 17.51
N LEU A 172 4.37 26.94 16.65
CA LEU A 172 4.15 26.99 15.19
C LEU A 172 2.88 26.24 14.74
N ASP A 173 2.31 25.37 15.58
CA ASP A 173 1.08 24.64 15.26
C ASP A 173 -0.16 25.42 15.71
N THR A 174 -0.51 26.44 14.93
CA THR A 174 -1.77 27.14 15.10
C THR A 174 -2.94 26.25 14.69
N LYS A 175 -4.17 26.54 15.18
CA LYS A 175 -5.39 25.87 14.70
C LYS A 175 -5.49 25.84 13.16
N ASP A 176 -4.94 26.87 12.51
CA ASP A 176 -4.89 26.96 11.05
C ASP A 176 -4.00 25.89 10.43
N ALA A 177 -2.84 25.56 11.03
CA ALA A 177 -1.94 24.53 10.52
C ALA A 177 -2.58 23.13 10.51
N ALA A 178 -3.31 22.76 11.57
CA ALA A 178 -4.09 21.51 11.63
C ALA A 178 -5.23 21.46 10.60
N LYS A 179 -5.90 22.60 10.37
CA LYS A 179 -6.94 22.74 9.36
C LYS A 179 -6.37 22.59 7.94
N HIS A 180 -5.21 23.17 7.67
CA HIS A 180 -4.51 23.06 6.39
C HIS A 180 -4.00 21.64 6.09
N ARG A 181 -3.69 20.84 7.12
CA ARG A 181 -3.31 19.42 6.97
C ARG A 181 -4.52 18.45 6.89
N GLY A 182 -5.74 18.94 7.11
CA GLY A 182 -6.94 18.10 7.14
C GLY A 182 -7.00 17.16 8.37
N GLU A 183 -6.28 17.50 9.44
CA GLU A 183 -6.12 16.65 10.63
C GLU A 183 -7.07 17.04 11.78
N GLU A 184 -7.82 18.14 11.62
CA GLU A 184 -8.66 18.72 12.67
C GLU A 184 -9.63 17.70 13.30
N ALA A 185 -10.29 16.89 12.47
CA ALA A 185 -11.20 15.86 12.95
C ALA A 185 -10.49 14.78 13.79
N TYR A 186 -9.31 14.33 13.35
CA TYR A 186 -8.53 13.33 14.08
C TYR A 186 -7.98 13.88 15.39
N LEU A 187 -7.54 15.14 15.42
CA LEU A 187 -7.10 15.81 16.64
C LEU A 187 -8.25 16.02 17.63
N LYS A 188 -9.45 16.34 17.15
CA LYS A 188 -10.65 16.44 17.99
C LYS A 188 -10.95 15.09 18.67
N THR A 189 -10.95 14.00 17.90
CA THR A 189 -11.13 12.66 18.45
C THR A 189 -10.00 12.27 19.41
N ALA A 190 -8.74 12.55 19.06
CA ALA A 190 -7.59 12.28 19.92
C ALA A 190 -7.70 12.96 21.29
N ARG A 191 -8.21 14.20 21.33
CA ARG A 191 -8.44 14.96 22.57
C ARG A 191 -9.64 14.46 23.38
N SER A 192 -10.61 13.79 22.76
CA SER A 192 -11.79 13.27 23.47
C SER A 192 -11.60 11.86 24.03
N LEU A 193 -10.48 11.20 23.74
CA LEU A 193 -10.14 9.87 24.23
C LEU A 193 -9.29 9.97 25.51
N SER A 194 -9.56 9.10 26.48
CA SER A 194 -8.71 8.95 27.67
C SER A 194 -7.41 8.23 27.34
N GLU A 195 -6.42 8.32 28.24
CA GLU A 195 -5.15 7.62 28.07
C GLU A 195 -5.30 6.10 28.03
N ALA A 196 -6.23 5.54 28.82
CA ALA A 196 -6.55 4.11 28.79
C ALA A 196 -7.14 3.69 27.44
N GLN A 197 -8.05 4.49 26.88
CA GLN A 197 -8.62 4.25 25.56
C GLN A 197 -7.56 4.35 24.46
N MET A 198 -6.70 5.37 24.52
CA MET A 198 -5.60 5.54 23.57
C MET A 198 -4.61 4.36 23.64
N THR A 199 -4.29 3.89 24.84
CA THR A 199 -3.44 2.72 25.04
C THR A 199 -4.08 1.47 24.46
N TRP A 200 -5.38 1.28 24.65
CA TRP A 200 -6.12 0.17 24.04
C TRP A 200 -6.06 0.21 22.51
N LEU A 201 -6.32 1.37 21.89
CA LEU A 201 -6.22 1.56 20.43
C LEU A 201 -4.82 1.28 19.89
N ARG A 202 -3.78 1.72 20.61
CA ARG A 202 -2.37 1.48 20.22
C ARG A 202 -1.99 0.00 20.25
N ASN A 203 -2.61 -0.77 21.13
CA ASN A 203 -2.34 -2.20 21.31
C ASN A 203 -3.20 -3.09 20.40
N LEU A 204 -4.02 -2.52 19.51
CA LEU A 204 -4.79 -3.29 18.54
C LEU A 204 -3.88 -3.91 17.48
N PRO A 205 -4.05 -5.20 17.17
CA PRO A 205 -3.36 -5.82 16.06
C PRO A 205 -3.93 -5.34 14.72
N VAL A 206 -3.17 -5.49 13.65
CA VAL A 206 -3.65 -5.21 12.28
C VAL A 206 -4.46 -6.38 11.72
N ILE A 207 -4.08 -7.61 12.08
CA ILE A 207 -4.72 -8.85 11.64
C ILE A 207 -5.05 -9.69 12.88
N ILE A 208 -6.28 -10.17 12.99
CA ILE A 208 -6.64 -11.25 13.91
C ILE A 208 -6.77 -12.55 13.13
N SER A 209 -6.05 -13.59 13.56
CA SER A 209 -6.09 -14.92 12.97
C SER A 209 -6.89 -15.89 13.85
N ALA A 210 -7.91 -16.52 13.28
CA ALA A 210 -8.62 -17.66 13.88
C ALA A 210 -8.34 -18.90 13.03
N GLU A 211 -7.12 -19.42 13.17
CA GLU A 211 -6.60 -20.54 12.37
C GLU A 211 -7.48 -21.80 12.45
N SER A 212 -7.99 -22.11 13.64
CA SER A 212 -8.91 -23.24 13.86
C SER A 212 -10.21 -23.13 13.05
N MET A 213 -10.62 -21.91 12.68
CA MET A 213 -11.82 -21.62 11.90
C MET A 213 -11.51 -21.33 10.43
N ALA A 214 -10.22 -21.31 10.04
CA ALA A 214 -9.77 -20.83 8.74
C ALA A 214 -10.22 -19.39 8.42
N LEU A 215 -10.26 -18.51 9.43
CA LEU A 215 -10.73 -17.12 9.29
C LEU A 215 -9.63 -16.10 9.62
N TYR A 216 -9.63 -15.02 8.86
CA TYR A 216 -8.88 -13.80 9.16
C TYR A 216 -9.83 -12.62 9.31
N PHE A 217 -9.60 -11.81 10.34
CA PHE A 217 -10.27 -10.52 10.53
C PHE A 217 -9.25 -9.43 10.25
N VAL A 218 -9.60 -8.51 9.37
CA VAL A 218 -8.77 -7.39 8.92
C VAL A 218 -9.63 -6.16 8.72
N HIS A 219 -9.03 -4.98 8.64
CA HIS A 219 -9.83 -3.78 8.40
C HIS A 219 -10.20 -3.60 6.93
N ALA A 220 -9.24 -3.62 6.01
CA ALA A 220 -9.49 -3.40 4.59
C ALA A 220 -9.39 -4.68 3.75
N GLY A 221 -8.30 -5.45 3.89
CA GLY A 221 -8.16 -6.74 3.19
C GLY A 221 -6.78 -7.37 3.32
N LEU A 222 -6.52 -8.44 2.55
CA LEU A 222 -5.20 -9.07 2.42
C LEU A 222 -4.77 -9.17 0.95
N VAL A 223 -3.50 -8.90 0.66
CA VAL A 223 -2.96 -9.06 -0.71
C VAL A 223 -2.89 -10.56 -1.03
N PRO A 224 -3.57 -11.05 -2.08
CA PRO A 224 -3.55 -12.46 -2.46
C PRO A 224 -2.13 -12.95 -2.77
N GLY A 225 -1.81 -14.18 -2.35
CA GLY A 225 -0.49 -14.80 -2.57
C GLY A 225 0.62 -14.33 -1.62
N VAL A 226 0.37 -13.33 -0.77
CA VAL A 226 1.34 -12.84 0.23
C VAL A 226 1.06 -13.48 1.60
N PRO A 227 2.03 -14.18 2.22
CA PRO A 227 1.86 -14.74 3.58
C PRO A 227 1.57 -13.64 4.63
N LEU A 228 0.80 -13.95 5.68
CA LEU A 228 0.41 -12.95 6.69
C LEU A 228 1.59 -12.13 7.27
N PRO A 229 2.74 -12.73 7.63
CA PRO A 229 3.87 -11.95 8.19
C PRO A 229 4.53 -11.00 7.20
N GLN A 230 4.23 -11.15 5.91
CA GLN A 230 4.77 -10.33 4.81
C GLN A 230 3.74 -9.31 4.30
N GLN A 231 2.53 -9.29 4.88
CA GLN A 231 1.51 -8.30 4.54
C GLN A 231 1.95 -6.92 5.02
N ASP A 232 1.76 -5.93 4.15
CA ASP A 232 2.03 -4.54 4.51
C ASP A 232 0.88 -3.99 5.38
N ALA A 233 1.20 -3.50 6.57
CA ALA A 233 0.20 -3.02 7.52
C ALA A 233 -0.64 -1.87 6.95
N TRP A 234 -0.06 -1.00 6.12
CA TRP A 234 -0.82 0.05 5.45
C TRP A 234 -1.85 -0.55 4.50
N ALA A 235 -1.46 -1.50 3.66
CA ALA A 235 -2.35 -2.18 2.72
C ALA A 235 -3.52 -2.83 3.46
N VAL A 236 -3.24 -3.57 4.55
CA VAL A 236 -4.28 -4.25 5.35
C VAL A 236 -5.29 -3.27 5.97
N MET A 237 -4.88 -2.02 6.21
CA MET A 237 -5.75 -0.97 6.75
C MET A 237 -6.36 -0.04 5.69
N ASN A 238 -5.87 0.00 4.45
CA ASN A 238 -6.24 1.07 3.51
C ASN A 238 -6.61 0.60 2.11
N MET A 239 -6.25 -0.62 1.69
CA MET A 239 -6.44 -0.99 0.30
C MET A 239 -7.91 -1.24 -0.05
N ARG A 240 -8.30 -0.92 -1.28
CA ARG A 240 -9.61 -1.25 -1.86
C ARG A 240 -9.45 -2.05 -3.14
N THR A 241 -8.45 -1.70 -3.94
CA THR A 241 -8.13 -2.40 -5.17
C THR A 241 -6.64 -2.68 -5.28
N LEU A 242 -6.29 -3.54 -6.23
CA LEU A 242 -4.94 -3.96 -6.56
C LEU A 242 -4.68 -3.58 -8.01
N ARG A 243 -3.49 -3.04 -8.28
CA ARG A 243 -3.03 -2.78 -9.65
C ARG A 243 -1.84 -3.65 -9.97
N PHE A 244 -1.84 -4.20 -11.17
CA PHE A 244 -0.75 -5.01 -11.65
C PHE A 244 0.32 -4.14 -12.32
N PRO A 245 1.61 -4.23 -11.93
CA PRO A 245 2.67 -3.39 -12.50
C PRO A 245 2.80 -3.51 -14.03
N ARG A 246 2.69 -4.73 -14.58
CA ARG A 246 2.93 -4.97 -16.03
C ARG A 246 1.94 -4.26 -16.94
N GLU A 247 0.69 -4.00 -16.55
CA GLU A 247 -0.25 -3.30 -17.43
C GLU A 247 0.19 -1.87 -17.72
N GLU A 248 0.68 -1.16 -16.70
CA GLU A 248 1.19 0.20 -16.88
C GLU A 248 2.50 0.21 -17.66
N PHE A 249 3.42 -0.71 -17.36
CA PHE A 249 4.65 -0.83 -18.14
C PHE A 249 4.35 -1.19 -19.59
N ARG A 250 3.41 -2.10 -19.85
CA ARG A 250 2.96 -2.46 -21.20
C ARG A 250 2.27 -1.29 -21.90
N LYS A 251 1.38 -0.54 -21.23
CA LYS A 251 0.73 0.66 -21.78
C LYS A 251 1.75 1.76 -22.09
N LYS A 252 2.71 2.01 -21.18
CA LYS A 252 3.81 2.98 -21.36
C LYS A 252 4.76 2.56 -22.48
N GLU A 253 5.11 1.28 -22.57
CA GLU A 253 5.96 0.74 -23.66
C GLU A 253 5.25 0.78 -25.01
N ILE A 254 3.95 0.44 -25.06
CA ILE A 254 3.13 0.59 -26.28
C ILE A 254 3.07 2.05 -26.70
N GLU A 255 2.83 2.98 -25.77
CA GLU A 255 2.77 4.42 -26.08
C GLU A 255 4.13 4.96 -26.56
N LYS A 256 5.22 4.53 -25.92
CA LYS A 256 6.60 4.88 -26.32
C LYS A 256 6.92 4.34 -27.72
N LYS A 257 6.61 3.08 -28.01
CA LYS A 257 6.76 2.48 -29.34
C LYS A 257 5.91 3.19 -30.38
N ARG A 258 4.67 3.58 -30.05
CA ARG A 258 3.80 4.38 -30.93
C ARG A 258 4.41 5.74 -31.26
N LYS A 259 4.89 6.48 -30.26
CA LYS A 259 5.55 7.80 -30.45
C LYS A 259 6.83 7.66 -31.28
N GLN A 260 7.60 6.60 -31.08
CA GLN A 260 8.81 6.33 -31.88
C GLN A 260 8.47 6.01 -33.35
N ALA A 261 7.48 5.16 -33.60
CA ALA A 261 7.02 4.82 -34.94
C ALA A 261 6.46 6.05 -35.68
N GLU A 262 5.71 6.91 -34.98
CA GLU A 262 5.18 8.15 -35.55
C GLU A 262 6.30 9.13 -35.91
N LYS A 263 7.30 9.30 -35.03
CA LYS A 263 8.48 10.12 -35.30
C LYS A 263 9.29 9.59 -36.48
N GLN A 264 9.41 8.26 -36.61
CA GLN A 264 10.12 7.64 -37.73
C GLN A 264 9.36 7.82 -39.05
N ARG A 265 8.04 7.60 -39.03
CA ARG A 265 7.18 7.85 -40.20
C ARG A 265 7.22 9.30 -40.66
N GLN A 266 7.21 10.27 -39.74
CA GLN A 266 7.35 11.69 -40.10
C GLN A 266 8.70 12.00 -40.75
N LYS A 267 9.79 11.39 -40.27
CA LYS A 267 11.11 11.53 -40.89
C LYS A 267 11.17 10.93 -42.29
N GLU A 268 10.56 9.75 -42.48
CA GLU A 268 10.49 9.09 -43.78
C GLU A 268 9.66 9.90 -44.79
N LEU A 269 8.53 10.48 -44.36
CA LEU A 269 7.72 11.37 -45.18
C LEU A 269 8.46 12.66 -45.56
N ALA A 270 9.16 13.30 -44.62
CA ALA A 270 9.95 14.49 -44.91
C ALA A 270 11.07 14.19 -45.91
N LYS A 271 11.79 13.08 -45.72
CA LYS A 271 12.83 12.63 -46.66
C LYS A 271 12.25 12.31 -48.05
N ALA A 272 11.10 11.63 -48.11
CA ALA A 272 10.44 11.33 -49.38
C ALA A 272 9.97 12.60 -50.11
N GLN A 273 9.55 13.64 -49.37
CA GLN A 273 9.19 14.94 -49.93
C GLN A 273 10.42 15.69 -50.47
N GLU A 274 11.53 15.69 -49.74
CA GLU A 274 12.81 16.26 -50.20
C GLU A 274 13.33 15.52 -51.44
N ASP A 275 13.32 14.18 -51.43
CA ASP A 275 13.73 13.35 -52.56
C ASP A 275 12.83 13.58 -53.79
N ALA A 276 11.52 13.78 -53.57
CA ALA A 276 10.57 14.11 -54.64
C ALA A 276 10.79 15.52 -55.19
N GLN A 277 11.07 16.52 -54.34
CA GLN A 277 11.41 17.87 -54.75
C GLN A 277 12.74 17.94 -55.50
N ALA A 278 13.76 17.21 -55.05
CA ALA A 278 15.05 17.10 -55.73
C ALA A 278 14.91 16.43 -57.10
N LYS A 279 14.11 15.35 -57.19
CA LYS A 279 13.79 14.70 -58.48
C LYS A 279 12.97 15.58 -59.42
N PHE A 280 12.08 16.42 -58.88
CA PHE A 280 11.32 17.38 -59.66
C PHE A 280 12.22 18.51 -60.21
N GLN A 281 13.13 19.04 -59.40
CA GLN A 281 14.11 20.05 -59.81
C GLN A 281 15.13 19.51 -60.84
N GLN A 282 15.53 18.24 -60.74
CA GLN A 282 16.37 17.60 -61.76
C GLN A 282 15.62 17.33 -63.09
N ARG A 283 14.30 17.14 -63.07
CA ARG A 283 13.49 16.95 -64.29
C ARG A 283 13.14 18.24 -65.04
N SER A 284 13.28 19.39 -64.40
CA SER A 284 13.06 20.71 -65.01
C SER A 284 14.25 21.27 -65.82
N PHE A 285 15.23 20.44 -66.15
CA PHE A 285 16.38 20.82 -66.99
C PHE A 285 16.64 19.80 -68.11
N VAL A 286 15.68 19.65 -69.01
CA VAL A 286 15.91 19.12 -70.37
C VAL A 286 15.04 19.94 -71.32
N PRO A 287 15.61 20.72 -72.25
CA PRO A 287 14.82 21.42 -73.25
C PRO A 287 14.52 20.49 -74.42
N GLY A 288 13.22 20.33 -74.69
CA GLY A 288 12.61 20.07 -76.00
C GLY A 288 12.95 18.75 -76.70
N GLU A 289 11.95 17.88 -76.82
CA GLU A 289 11.67 17.19 -78.08
C GLU A 289 10.21 16.70 -78.10
N GLU A 290 9.50 17.10 -79.15
CA GLU A 290 8.16 16.64 -79.51
C GLU A 290 8.22 15.17 -79.97
N GLY A 291 7.18 14.38 -79.69
CA GLY A 291 6.98 13.15 -80.48
C GLY A 291 6.18 12.02 -79.84
N THR A 292 4.89 12.01 -80.16
CA THR A 292 4.05 10.83 -80.50
C THR A 292 3.63 9.81 -79.45
N ASP A 293 2.31 9.58 -79.45
CA ASP A 293 1.55 8.48 -78.85
C ASP A 293 2.14 7.09 -79.09
N SER A 294 2.09 6.23 -78.07
CA SER A 294 1.63 4.84 -78.25
C SER A 294 1.33 4.14 -76.92
N HIS A 295 0.32 3.29 -76.99
CA HIS A 295 -0.20 2.34 -76.02
C HIS A 295 0.82 1.62 -75.13
N ALA A 296 0.48 1.35 -73.86
CA ALA A 296 0.46 -0.02 -73.31
C ALA A 296 0.16 -0.11 -71.80
N HIS A 297 -0.87 -0.91 -71.50
CA HIS A 297 -1.01 -1.83 -70.38
C HIS A 297 -1.00 -1.33 -68.92
N ALA A 298 -2.21 -1.18 -68.40
CA ALA A 298 -2.54 -1.34 -66.99
C ALA A 298 -2.25 -2.79 -66.53
N ALA A 299 -1.31 -2.95 -65.61
CA ALA A 299 -1.16 -4.17 -64.82
C ALA A 299 -1.66 -3.90 -63.39
N ARG A 300 -2.85 -4.43 -63.09
CA ARG A 300 -3.35 -4.63 -61.73
C ARG A 300 -2.42 -5.61 -61.01
N ALA A 301 -1.87 -5.21 -59.87
CA ALA A 301 -1.34 -6.16 -58.89
C ALA A 301 -2.44 -6.38 -57.83
N GLU A 302 -3.09 -7.54 -57.89
CA GLU A 302 -3.96 -8.05 -56.84
C GLU A 302 -3.12 -8.62 -55.67
N PRO A 303 -3.66 -8.65 -54.43
CA PRO A 303 -2.95 -9.09 -53.24
C PRO A 303 -2.90 -10.63 -53.12
N ALA A 304 -1.77 -11.15 -52.66
CA ALA A 304 -1.58 -12.58 -52.37
C ALA A 304 -2.29 -13.03 -51.05
N PRO A 305 -2.73 -14.30 -50.93
CA PRO A 305 -3.56 -14.77 -49.82
C PRO A 305 -2.79 -15.38 -48.63
N ALA A 306 -3.50 -15.37 -47.50
CA ALA A 306 -3.42 -16.10 -46.22
C ALA A 306 -2.22 -17.00 -45.87
N ASP A 307 -1.79 -16.93 -44.59
CA ASP A 307 -1.52 -18.14 -43.81
C ASP A 307 -1.88 -17.96 -42.33
N SER A 308 -2.82 -18.79 -41.88
CA SER A 308 -3.20 -19.01 -40.49
C SER A 308 -2.36 -20.15 -39.92
N ALA A 309 -1.49 -19.86 -38.95
CA ALA A 309 -0.82 -20.88 -38.16
C ALA A 309 -1.05 -20.59 -36.67
N GLY A 310 -2.00 -21.32 -36.08
CA GLY A 310 -2.13 -21.44 -34.64
C GLY A 310 -0.96 -22.27 -34.10
N ALA A 311 -0.12 -21.68 -33.25
CA ALA A 311 0.90 -22.40 -32.52
C ALA A 311 0.26 -23.05 -31.29
N VAL A 312 0.14 -24.37 -31.32
CA VAL A 312 -0.14 -25.22 -30.16
C VAL A 312 1.15 -25.33 -29.36
N LEU A 313 1.17 -24.75 -28.15
CA LEU A 313 2.30 -24.83 -27.22
C LEU A 313 2.47 -26.26 -26.70
N SER A 314 3.72 -26.68 -26.54
CA SER A 314 4.11 -28.03 -26.16
C SER A 314 3.95 -28.27 -24.65
N THR A 315 3.77 -29.54 -24.25
CA THR A 315 3.49 -29.96 -22.86
C THR A 315 4.61 -29.67 -21.87
N ASP A 316 5.82 -29.37 -22.34
CA ASP A 316 6.97 -29.01 -21.50
C ASP A 316 7.02 -27.51 -21.18
N GLU A 317 6.43 -26.64 -22.02
CA GLU A 317 6.30 -25.20 -21.75
C GLU A 317 5.26 -24.92 -20.64
N ALA A 318 4.24 -25.77 -20.52
CA ALA A 318 3.24 -25.71 -19.44
C ALA A 318 3.80 -26.18 -18.07
N ALA A 319 4.92 -26.88 -18.06
CA ALA A 319 5.62 -27.29 -16.84
C ALA A 319 6.60 -26.19 -16.36
N ALA A 320 7.25 -25.49 -17.30
CA ALA A 320 8.11 -24.34 -17.02
C ALA A 320 7.33 -23.11 -16.49
N GLU A 321 6.03 -23.02 -16.78
CA GLU A 321 5.15 -21.97 -16.25
C GLU A 321 4.90 -22.10 -14.72
N ARG A 322 5.18 -23.28 -14.13
CA ARG A 322 4.91 -23.54 -12.70
C ARG A 322 6.00 -23.05 -11.76
N THR A 323 7.15 -22.61 -12.26
CA THR A 323 8.26 -22.10 -11.45
C THR A 323 8.93 -20.91 -12.12
N ASN A 324 8.23 -19.78 -12.19
CA ASN A 324 8.84 -18.49 -12.58
C ASN A 324 9.38 -17.76 -11.33
N PRO A 325 10.69 -17.41 -11.27
CA PRO A 325 11.28 -16.67 -10.15
C PRO A 325 10.97 -15.16 -10.12
N ASP A 326 10.35 -14.59 -11.16
CA ASP A 326 9.98 -13.16 -11.25
C ASP A 326 8.59 -12.90 -10.61
N ARG A 327 8.54 -12.59 -9.32
CA ARG A 327 7.28 -12.36 -8.58
C ARG A 327 6.45 -11.19 -9.12
N ASP A 328 5.30 -11.56 -9.68
CA ASP A 328 4.13 -10.74 -9.98
C ASP A 328 3.45 -10.19 -8.69
N VAL A 329 4.01 -9.15 -8.06
CA VAL A 329 3.46 -8.57 -6.82
C VAL A 329 2.36 -7.55 -7.15
N TRP A 330 1.14 -7.84 -6.72
CA TRP A 330 0.02 -6.90 -6.76
C TRP A 330 0.31 -5.65 -5.93
N ILE A 331 0.04 -4.46 -6.48
CA ILE A 331 0.22 -3.18 -5.79
C ILE A 331 -1.11 -2.75 -5.17
N PRO A 332 -1.30 -2.81 -3.85
CA PRO A 332 -2.47 -2.26 -3.17
C PRO A 332 -2.61 -0.76 -3.33
N ILE A 333 -3.84 -0.31 -3.55
CA ILE A 333 -4.22 1.09 -3.65
C ILE A 333 -5.53 1.32 -2.87
N ASP A 334 -5.66 2.48 -2.21
CA ASP A 334 -6.88 2.89 -1.48
C ASP A 334 -7.99 3.37 -2.45
N GLY A 335 -7.66 3.58 -3.72
CA GLY A 335 -8.62 3.96 -4.73
C GLY A 335 -9.39 2.77 -5.33
N HIS A 336 -10.34 3.07 -6.22
CA HIS A 336 -11.19 2.09 -6.93
C HIS A 336 -10.79 1.89 -8.40
N GLU A 337 -9.63 2.42 -8.80
CA GLU A 337 -9.12 2.38 -10.18
C GLU A 337 -8.42 1.07 -10.57
N GLY A 338 -8.24 0.13 -9.63
CA GLY A 338 -7.67 -1.19 -9.86
C GLY A 338 -8.69 -2.33 -9.87
N GLU A 339 -8.18 -3.55 -9.86
CA GLU A 339 -8.97 -4.77 -9.67
C GLU A 339 -9.33 -4.96 -8.20
N ARG A 340 -10.55 -5.40 -7.89
CA ARG A 340 -10.93 -5.60 -6.49
C ARG A 340 -10.14 -6.74 -5.88
N TRP A 341 -9.52 -6.47 -4.73
CA TRP A 341 -8.74 -7.49 -4.03
C TRP A 341 -9.61 -8.69 -3.63
N THR A 342 -10.89 -8.46 -3.35
CA THR A 342 -11.87 -9.50 -3.00
C THR A 342 -12.06 -10.51 -4.11
N ASP A 343 -12.17 -10.05 -5.36
CA ASP A 343 -12.43 -10.90 -6.52
C ASP A 343 -11.21 -11.82 -6.76
N LEU A 344 -10.01 -11.23 -6.64
CA LEU A 344 -8.74 -11.93 -6.71
C LEU A 344 -8.58 -12.94 -5.56
N TRP A 345 -8.88 -12.53 -4.32
CA TRP A 345 -8.82 -13.41 -3.16
C TRP A 345 -9.72 -14.63 -3.34
N ASN A 346 -11.01 -14.42 -3.66
CA ASN A 346 -11.94 -15.52 -3.89
C ASN A 346 -11.49 -16.43 -5.04
N SER A 347 -10.92 -15.87 -6.11
CA SER A 347 -10.36 -16.64 -7.22
C SER A 347 -9.22 -17.55 -6.78
N GLU A 348 -8.27 -17.03 -5.99
CA GLU A 348 -7.16 -17.82 -5.45
C GLU A 348 -7.67 -18.91 -4.49
N GLN A 349 -8.60 -18.58 -3.58
CA GLN A 349 -9.15 -19.54 -2.62
C GLN A 349 -9.89 -20.71 -3.32
N ARG A 350 -10.55 -20.47 -4.46
CA ARG A 350 -11.18 -21.53 -5.25
C ARG A 350 -10.17 -22.54 -5.82
N LYS A 351 -8.93 -22.13 -6.06
CA LYS A 351 -7.85 -23.00 -6.57
C LYS A 351 -7.24 -23.87 -5.48
N LEU A 352 -7.36 -23.46 -4.21
CA LEU A 352 -6.78 -24.16 -3.06
C LEU A 352 -7.59 -25.39 -2.63
N ARG A 353 -6.91 -26.33 -1.97
CA ARG A 353 -7.53 -27.49 -1.32
C ARG A 353 -8.26 -27.03 -0.06
N GLY A 354 -9.31 -27.77 0.33
CA GLY A 354 -10.18 -27.44 1.46
C GLY A 354 -9.45 -26.96 2.74
N PRO A 355 -8.45 -27.70 3.25
CA PRO A 355 -7.71 -27.31 4.46
C PRO A 355 -6.86 -26.04 4.34
N ASP A 356 -6.49 -25.65 3.12
CA ASP A 356 -5.63 -24.49 2.84
C ASP A 356 -6.47 -23.22 2.60
N ARG A 357 -7.78 -23.37 2.42
CA ARG A 357 -8.69 -22.24 2.18
C ARG A 357 -8.82 -21.38 3.42
N ARG A 358 -8.95 -20.07 3.22
CA ARG A 358 -9.13 -19.07 4.27
C ARG A 358 -10.14 -18.04 3.83
N SER A 359 -11.06 -17.68 4.73
CA SER A 359 -11.99 -16.58 4.51
C SER A 359 -11.58 -15.32 5.26
N VAL A 360 -11.90 -14.17 4.70
CA VAL A 360 -11.55 -12.85 5.25
C VAL A 360 -12.81 -12.07 5.57
N ILE A 361 -12.92 -11.57 6.80
CA ILE A 361 -14.01 -10.69 7.23
C ILE A 361 -13.42 -9.29 7.46
N TYR A 362 -13.99 -8.29 6.80
CA TYR A 362 -13.39 -6.97 6.67
C TYR A 362 -14.42 -5.82 6.64
N GLY A 363 -13.92 -4.58 6.68
CA GLY A 363 -14.66 -3.32 6.69
C GLY A 363 -14.21 -2.34 5.59
N HIS A 364 -14.01 -1.06 5.93
CA HIS A 364 -13.36 0.02 5.15
C HIS A 364 -14.09 0.56 3.90
N ASP A 365 -14.90 -0.25 3.21
CA ASP A 365 -15.50 0.11 1.91
C ASP A 365 -17.01 0.36 1.88
N ALA A 366 -17.46 1.40 2.61
CA ALA A 366 -18.83 1.88 2.65
C ALA A 366 -19.46 2.20 1.29
N LYS A 367 -18.66 2.38 0.23
CA LYS A 367 -19.18 2.59 -1.13
C LYS A 367 -19.75 1.30 -1.72
N MET A 368 -19.13 0.17 -1.37
CA MET A 368 -19.58 -1.17 -1.76
C MET A 368 -20.75 -1.64 -0.89
N GLY A 369 -20.83 -1.16 0.35
CA GLY A 369 -21.85 -1.60 1.30
C GLY A 369 -21.56 -3.02 1.81
N TYR A 370 -22.58 -3.70 2.34
CA TYR A 370 -22.44 -5.10 2.73
C TYR A 370 -22.13 -5.98 1.51
N GLN A 371 -21.10 -6.82 1.63
CA GLN A 371 -20.68 -7.76 0.59
C GLN A 371 -20.52 -9.16 1.19
N GLU A 372 -21.05 -10.17 0.53
CA GLU A 372 -20.91 -11.58 0.93
C GLU A 372 -20.57 -12.41 -0.29
N ASP A 373 -19.40 -13.03 -0.27
CA ASP A 373 -18.94 -14.02 -1.25
C ASP A 373 -18.39 -15.24 -0.50
N SER A 374 -17.94 -16.25 -1.25
CA SER A 374 -17.51 -17.56 -0.77
C SER A 374 -16.43 -17.49 0.31
N TYR A 375 -15.49 -16.56 0.18
CA TYR A 375 -14.33 -16.42 1.06
C TYR A 375 -14.09 -15.00 1.55
N THR A 376 -15.00 -14.06 1.28
CA THR A 376 -14.85 -12.67 1.72
C THR A 376 -16.18 -12.10 2.20
N PHE A 377 -16.17 -11.45 3.36
CA PHE A 377 -17.34 -10.85 3.99
C PHE A 377 -17.04 -9.39 4.34
N GLY A 378 -17.56 -8.46 3.54
CA GLY A 378 -17.44 -7.01 3.75
C GLY A 378 -18.58 -6.49 4.60
N LEU A 379 -18.28 -5.96 5.78
CA LEU A 379 -19.26 -5.54 6.78
C LEU A 379 -19.48 -4.01 6.83
N ASP A 380 -18.69 -3.20 6.11
CA ASP A 380 -18.91 -1.76 6.02
C ASP A 380 -20.12 -1.43 5.15
N SER A 381 -21.28 -1.43 5.79
CA SER A 381 -22.55 -1.06 5.18
C SER A 381 -22.81 0.46 5.17
N GLY A 382 -21.84 1.28 5.60
CA GLY A 382 -21.93 2.75 5.54
C GLY A 382 -22.87 3.38 6.57
N CYS A 383 -22.84 2.92 7.82
CA CYS A 383 -23.72 3.38 8.91
C CYS A 383 -23.77 4.93 9.04
N VAL A 384 -22.61 5.59 9.03
CA VAL A 384 -22.48 7.06 9.11
C VAL A 384 -23.24 7.78 7.98
N LYS A 385 -23.36 7.15 6.81
CA LYS A 385 -24.05 7.75 5.66
C LYS A 385 -25.57 7.61 5.74
N GLY A 386 -26.10 6.98 6.80
CA GLY A 386 -27.52 6.73 7.00
C GLY A 386 -28.00 5.38 6.46
N ASN A 387 -27.10 4.44 6.21
CA ASN A 387 -27.44 3.08 5.77
C ASN A 387 -27.64 2.18 6.99
N ALA A 388 -26.82 1.13 7.16
CA ALA A 388 -26.93 0.20 8.28
C ALA A 388 -25.57 0.01 8.96
N LEU A 389 -25.60 -0.51 10.18
CA LEU A 389 -24.48 -1.18 10.84
C LEU A 389 -24.71 -2.69 10.73
N THR A 390 -23.69 -3.43 10.27
CA THR A 390 -23.78 -4.87 10.01
C THR A 390 -22.98 -5.66 11.04
N ALA A 391 -23.55 -6.78 11.51
CA ALA A 391 -22.84 -7.83 12.22
C ALA A 391 -22.99 -9.17 11.51
N LEU A 392 -21.90 -9.95 11.53
CA LEU A 392 -21.86 -11.36 11.17
C LEU A 392 -21.74 -12.18 12.45
N VAL A 393 -22.73 -13.03 12.73
CA VAL A 393 -22.76 -13.88 13.92
C VAL A 393 -22.39 -15.30 13.51
N ILE A 394 -21.25 -15.79 14.00
CA ILE A 394 -20.68 -17.10 13.69
C ILE A 394 -20.84 -18.03 14.89
N GLN A 395 -21.32 -19.24 14.66
CA GLN A 395 -21.55 -20.25 15.69
C GLN A 395 -21.19 -21.64 15.15
N ALA A 396 -20.81 -22.54 16.05
CA ALA A 396 -20.53 -23.93 15.66
C ALA A 396 -21.81 -24.67 15.26
N LYS A 397 -21.68 -25.63 14.35
CA LYS A 397 -22.74 -26.60 14.06
C LYS A 397 -22.57 -27.86 14.91
N GLU A 398 -23.65 -28.60 15.10
CA GLU A 398 -23.65 -29.87 15.84
C GLU A 398 -22.90 -30.98 15.09
N ASP A 399 -22.95 -30.97 13.75
CA ASP A 399 -22.28 -31.90 12.84
C ASP A 399 -20.82 -31.53 12.53
N GLY A 400 -20.32 -30.44 13.12
CA GLY A 400 -18.97 -29.92 12.90
C GLY A 400 -18.92 -28.72 11.94
N GLY A 401 -17.86 -27.92 12.08
CA GLY A 401 -17.71 -26.66 11.36
C GLY A 401 -18.56 -25.52 11.92
N TRP A 402 -18.78 -24.49 11.10
CA TRP A 402 -19.45 -23.25 11.52
C TRP A 402 -20.58 -22.86 10.55
N LYS A 403 -21.57 -22.16 11.10
CA LYS A 403 -22.59 -21.43 10.35
C LYS A 403 -22.54 -19.96 10.75
N HIS A 404 -22.88 -19.08 9.83
CA HIS A 404 -23.01 -17.66 10.09
C HIS A 404 -24.42 -17.15 9.79
N SER A 405 -24.78 -16.02 10.39
CA SER A 405 -25.98 -15.26 10.07
C SER A 405 -25.67 -13.77 10.09
N THR A 406 -26.30 -13.01 9.20
CA THR A 406 -26.06 -11.58 9.05
C THR A 406 -27.20 -10.78 9.66
N HIS A 407 -26.85 -9.77 10.45
CA HIS A 407 -27.79 -8.88 11.14
C HIS A 407 -27.45 -7.44 10.85
N GLN A 408 -28.46 -6.67 10.45
CA GLN A 408 -28.31 -5.25 10.17
C GLN A 408 -29.27 -4.41 11.00
N VAL A 409 -28.80 -3.26 11.45
CA VAL A 409 -29.60 -2.21 12.09
C VAL A 409 -29.44 -0.92 11.30
N MET A 410 -30.56 -0.30 10.93
CA MET A 410 -30.55 0.95 10.20
C MET A 410 -29.99 2.10 11.06
N CYS A 411 -29.06 2.83 10.47
CA CYS A 411 -28.49 4.06 10.98
C CYS A 411 -29.23 5.24 10.36
N LYS A 412 -29.53 6.27 11.16
CA LYS A 412 -30.24 7.45 10.65
C LYS A 412 -29.24 8.59 10.45
N LYS A 413 -29.23 9.17 9.25
CA LYS A 413 -28.43 10.36 8.96
C LYS A 413 -28.90 11.54 9.82
N GLY A 414 -27.98 12.19 10.53
CA GLY A 414 -28.30 13.36 11.37
C GLY A 414 -28.84 13.04 12.77
N TRP A 415 -28.59 11.83 13.30
CA TRP A 415 -28.79 11.52 14.73
C TRP A 415 -27.69 12.10 15.64
N TRP A 416 -26.97 13.10 15.14
CA TRP A 416 -25.82 13.72 15.77
C TRP A 416 -25.61 15.16 15.32
#